data_AF-A0A0G1E6H2-F1
#
_entry.id   AF-A0A0G1E6H2-F1
#
_cell.length_a   1.000
_cell.length_b   1.000
_cell.length_c   1.000
_cell.angle_alpha   90.00
_cell.angle_beta   90.00
_cell.angle_gamma   90.00
#
_symmetry.space_group_name_H-M   'P 1'
#
loop_
_entity.id
_entity.type
_entity.pdbx_description
1 polymer ?
#
loop_
_entity_poly.entity_id
_entity_poly.type
_entity_poly.pdbx_seq_one_letter_code
_entity_poly.pdbx_strand_id
1 'polypeptide(L)'
;MGRNNYHIARPIYLLYLEPMNTPINQDELIKKINELKASGNVDLSTEEDLSLAIMNLVSLEEHFFFTAQKTNKPTYLDLLSQTREIRKSLLARMVPQNEGETWCISKHLLAATMRLMEVGTKLYSDGKTNEAKLIFDRAYEVYSLFWALRLKLIDLSGVTKVGAQQLNVHDAGKSVTPWTKEDIVSKLVDCCNE
;
A
#
# COMPACT_ATOMS: atom_id res chain seq x y z
N MET A 1 28.67 -33.26 -39.07
CA MET A 1 28.94 -32.57 -37.79
C MET A 1 28.12 -31.27 -37.76
N GLY A 2 26.87 -31.34 -37.31
CA GLY A 2 26.02 -30.15 -37.13
C GLY A 2 26.13 -29.66 -35.69
N ARG A 3 26.52 -28.40 -35.50
CA ARG A 3 26.51 -27.76 -34.17
C ARG A 3 25.06 -27.41 -33.83
N ASN A 4 24.49 -28.06 -32.83
CA ASN A 4 23.25 -27.61 -32.21
C ASN A 4 23.55 -26.34 -31.41
N ASN A 5 23.15 -25.19 -31.96
CA ASN A 5 23.04 -23.95 -31.21
C ASN A 5 21.84 -24.09 -30.26
N TYR A 6 22.09 -24.54 -29.03
CA TYR A 6 21.15 -24.34 -27.95
C TYR A 6 21.12 -22.84 -27.65
N HIS A 7 20.17 -22.13 -28.25
CA HIS A 7 19.71 -20.86 -27.72
C HIS A 7 19.09 -21.15 -26.35
N ILE A 8 19.91 -21.05 -25.30
CA ILE A 8 19.46 -20.95 -23.93
C ILE A 8 18.62 -19.68 -23.87
N ALA A 9 17.30 -19.83 -23.99
CA ALA A 9 16.36 -18.76 -23.74
C ALA A 9 16.67 -18.20 -22.35
N ARG A 10 17.00 -16.90 -22.27
CA ARG A 10 17.12 -16.21 -20.98
C ARG A 10 15.83 -16.49 -20.19
N PRO A 11 15.91 -17.00 -18.95
CA PRO A 11 14.73 -17.16 -18.10
C PRO A 11 13.95 -15.85 -18.08
N ILE A 12 12.63 -15.91 -18.26
CA ILE A 12 11.74 -14.74 -18.34
C ILE A 12 11.95 -13.77 -17.14
N TYR A 13 12.39 -14.30 -15.99
CA TYR A 13 12.74 -13.51 -14.80
C TYR A 13 13.91 -12.52 -14.97
N LEU A 14 14.85 -12.76 -15.90
CA LEU A 14 15.98 -11.85 -16.16
C LEU A 14 15.62 -10.60 -16.96
N LEU A 15 14.41 -10.53 -17.52
CA LEU A 15 13.90 -9.33 -18.22
C LEU A 15 13.32 -8.27 -17.26
N TYR A 16 13.12 -8.59 -15.98
CA TYR A 16 12.53 -7.70 -14.98
C TYR A 16 13.53 -7.12 -13.97
N LEU A 17 14.84 -7.28 -14.25
CA LEU A 17 15.93 -6.80 -13.40
C LEU A 17 16.48 -5.42 -13.83
N GLU A 18 15.80 -4.71 -14.74
CA GLU A 18 16.13 -3.31 -14.92
C GLU A 18 15.81 -2.55 -13.62
N PRO A 19 16.73 -1.72 -13.09
CA PRO A 19 16.45 -0.89 -11.94
C PRO A 19 15.27 0.00 -12.31
N MET A 20 14.15 -0.16 -11.59
CA MET A 20 13.01 0.71 -11.81
C MET A 20 13.41 2.12 -11.37
N ASN A 21 13.19 3.08 -12.26
CA ASN A 21 13.47 4.49 -12.00
C ASN A 21 12.47 4.99 -10.95
N THR A 22 12.84 4.93 -9.67
CA THR A 22 11.98 5.42 -8.59
C THR A 22 11.96 6.96 -8.59
N PRO A 23 10.78 7.60 -8.55
CA PRO A 23 10.68 9.06 -8.52
C PRO A 23 11.17 9.69 -7.20
N ILE A 24 11.59 8.88 -6.23
CA ILE A 24 12.02 9.32 -4.90
C ILE A 24 13.54 9.36 -4.86
N ASN A 25 14.10 10.55 -4.68
CA ASN A 25 15.55 10.72 -4.50
C ASN A 25 15.98 10.21 -3.12
N GLN A 26 16.92 9.26 -3.10
CA GLN A 26 17.45 8.65 -1.89
C GLN A 26 18.09 9.68 -0.93
N ASP A 27 18.75 10.71 -1.47
CA ASP A 27 19.40 11.76 -0.67
C ASP A 27 18.39 12.65 0.06
N GLU A 28 17.25 12.94 -0.58
CA GLU A 28 16.16 13.72 0.02
C GLU A 28 15.48 12.95 1.17
N LEU A 29 15.28 11.64 0.99
CA LEU A 29 14.76 10.76 2.03
C LEU A 29 15.69 10.73 3.25
N ILE A 30 17.00 10.55 3.04
CA ILE A 30 18.00 10.54 4.12
C ILE A 30 18.00 11.88 4.86
N LYS A 31 17.98 13.00 4.13
CA LYS A 31 17.92 14.35 4.72
C LYS A 31 16.69 14.51 5.61
N LYS A 32 15.51 14.12 5.12
CA LYS A 32 14.26 14.25 5.87
C LYS A 32 14.21 13.38 7.12
N ILE A 33 14.71 12.14 7.03
CA ILE A 33 14.83 11.24 8.18
C ILE A 33 15.73 11.88 9.25
N ASN A 34 16.88 12.45 8.84
CA ASN A 34 17.80 13.09 9.77
C ASN A 34 17.19 14.35 10.43
N GLU A 35 16.46 15.17 9.68
CA GLU A 35 15.71 16.32 10.22
C GLU A 35 14.69 15.89 11.28
N LEU A 36 13.94 14.83 11.01
CA LEU A 36 12.93 14.31 11.94
C LEU A 36 13.57 13.73 13.20
N LYS A 37 14.63 12.93 13.06
CA LYS A 37 15.42 12.42 14.19
C LYS A 37 15.98 13.56 15.04
N ALA A 38 16.49 14.62 14.42
CA ALA A 38 17.03 15.78 15.13
C ALA A 38 15.94 16.62 15.81
N SER A 39 14.72 16.65 15.26
CA SER A 39 13.61 17.42 15.83
C SER A 39 13.05 16.84 17.13
N GLY A 40 13.25 15.54 17.40
CA GLY A 40 12.70 14.83 18.56
C GLY A 40 11.16 14.68 18.55
N ASN A 41 10.47 15.20 17.54
CA ASN A 41 9.00 15.26 17.48
C ASN A 41 8.37 13.96 16.95
N VAL A 42 9.16 13.05 16.37
CA VAL A 42 8.69 11.79 15.79
C VAL A 42 9.60 10.65 16.23
N ASP A 43 9.04 9.70 16.97
CA ASP A 43 9.70 8.44 17.26
C ASP A 43 9.51 7.48 16.08
N LEU A 44 10.47 7.49 15.17
CA LEU A 44 10.47 6.64 13.97
C LEU A 44 10.43 5.14 14.30
N SER A 45 10.97 4.73 15.46
CA SER A 45 10.96 3.32 15.88
C SER A 45 9.54 2.90 16.23
N THR A 46 8.84 3.70 17.04
CA THR A 46 7.44 3.43 17.39
C THR A 46 6.53 3.49 16.16
N GLU A 47 6.78 4.42 15.23
CA GLU A 47 6.01 4.50 13.97
C GLU A 47 6.23 3.28 13.06
N GLU A 48 7.44 2.74 13.01
CA GLU A 48 7.75 1.50 12.30
C GLU A 48 6.96 0.32 12.88
N ASP A 49 7.05 0.09 14.19
CA ASP A 49 6.31 -0.98 14.87
C ASP A 49 4.80 -0.83 14.67
N LEU A 50 4.29 0.41 14.71
CA LEU A 50 2.89 0.70 14.48
C LEU A 50 2.45 0.39 13.04
N SER A 51 3.30 0.68 12.05
CA SER A 51 3.03 0.35 10.65
C SER A 51 2.90 -1.17 10.44
N LEU A 52 3.76 -1.96 11.09
CA LEU A 52 3.73 -3.43 11.06
C LEU A 52 2.51 -3.98 11.80
N ALA A 53 2.11 -3.36 12.91
CA ALA A 53 0.88 -3.71 13.61
C ALA A 53 -0.35 -3.50 12.70
N ILE A 54 -0.41 -2.38 11.97
CA ILE A 54 -1.49 -2.09 11.01
C ILE A 54 -1.50 -3.10 9.87
N MET A 55 -0.34 -3.48 9.30
CA MET A 55 -0.25 -4.55 8.29
C MET A 55 -0.90 -5.84 8.78
N ASN A 56 -0.59 -6.25 10.02
CA ASN A 56 -1.13 -7.47 10.62
C ASN A 56 -2.63 -7.36 10.91
N LEU A 57 -3.13 -6.20 11.32
CA LEU A 57 -4.57 -5.98 11.52
C LEU A 57 -5.37 -6.08 10.21
N VAL A 58 -4.84 -5.54 9.10
CA VAL A 58 -5.45 -5.74 7.78
C VAL A 58 -5.47 -7.23 7.40
N SER A 59 -4.39 -7.95 7.67
CA SER A 59 -4.32 -9.40 7.45
C SER A 59 -5.33 -10.19 8.29
N LEU A 60 -5.59 -9.74 9.53
CA LEU A 60 -6.61 -10.32 10.41
C LEU A 60 -8.03 -10.05 9.90
N GLU A 61 -8.34 -8.84 9.42
CA GLU A 61 -9.63 -8.54 8.77
C GLU A 61 -9.91 -9.53 7.64
N GLU A 62 -8.92 -9.78 6.79
CA GLU A 62 -9.02 -10.75 5.68
C GLU A 62 -9.21 -12.20 6.19
N HIS A 63 -8.47 -12.60 7.22
CA HIS A 63 -8.60 -13.93 7.82
C HIS A 63 -9.98 -14.17 8.42
N PHE A 64 -10.53 -13.17 9.12
CA PHE A 64 -11.86 -13.28 9.70
C PHE A 64 -12.94 -13.35 8.62
N PHE A 65 -12.81 -12.57 7.54
CA PHE A 65 -13.71 -12.67 6.39
C PHE A 65 -13.71 -14.10 5.82
N PHE A 66 -12.54 -14.64 5.47
CA PHE A 66 -12.47 -15.99 4.90
C PHE A 66 -12.93 -17.06 5.88
N THR A 67 -12.64 -16.91 7.17
CA THR A 67 -13.09 -17.86 8.20
C THR A 67 -14.61 -17.84 8.32
N ALA A 68 -15.25 -16.67 8.29
CA ALA A 68 -16.71 -16.54 8.28
C ALA A 68 -17.31 -17.30 7.08
N GLN A 69 -16.76 -17.11 5.88
CA GLN A 69 -17.24 -17.77 4.66
C GLN A 69 -17.01 -19.30 4.69
N LYS A 70 -15.83 -19.74 5.12
CA LYS A 70 -15.46 -21.17 5.17
C LYS A 70 -16.24 -21.95 6.21
N THR A 71 -16.57 -21.32 7.33
CA THR A 71 -17.23 -21.98 8.47
C THR A 71 -18.73 -21.71 8.54
N ASN A 72 -19.23 -20.78 7.74
CA ASN A 72 -20.59 -20.24 7.76
C ASN A 72 -21.00 -19.71 9.16
N LYS A 73 -20.03 -19.17 9.92
CA LYS A 73 -20.25 -18.62 11.26
C LYS A 73 -20.14 -17.09 11.23
N PRO A 74 -21.26 -16.36 11.38
CA PRO A 74 -21.26 -14.90 11.26
C PRO A 74 -20.49 -14.20 12.39
N THR A 75 -20.27 -14.85 13.53
CA THR A 75 -19.50 -14.29 14.67
C THR A 75 -18.08 -13.86 14.32
N TYR A 76 -17.48 -14.42 13.27
CA TYR A 76 -16.17 -13.96 12.78
C TYR A 76 -16.25 -12.59 12.11
N LEU A 77 -17.41 -12.18 11.57
CA LEU A 77 -17.62 -10.83 11.06
C LEU A 77 -17.66 -9.79 12.18
N ASP A 78 -18.11 -10.16 13.38
CA ASP A 78 -18.04 -9.27 14.55
C ASP A 78 -16.57 -9.05 14.97
N LEU A 79 -15.74 -10.09 14.92
CA LEU A 79 -14.30 -9.99 15.16
C LEU A 79 -13.61 -9.15 14.08
N LEU A 80 -14.00 -9.31 12.81
CA LEU A 80 -13.54 -8.45 11.72
C LEU A 80 -13.86 -6.99 12.01
N SER A 81 -15.10 -6.68 12.38
CA SER A 81 -15.53 -5.31 12.68
C SER A 81 -14.74 -4.71 13.84
N GLN A 82 -14.52 -5.44 14.93
CA GLN A 82 -13.68 -4.97 16.04
C GLN A 82 -12.22 -4.74 15.62
N THR A 83 -11.65 -5.67 14.85
CA THR A 83 -10.28 -5.56 14.32
C THR A 83 -10.13 -4.32 13.44
N ARG A 84 -11.14 -4.05 12.60
CA ARG A 84 -11.19 -2.88 11.72
C ARG A 84 -11.19 -1.57 12.50
N GLU A 85 -11.94 -1.48 13.60
CA GLU A 85 -11.95 -0.29 14.45
C GLU A 85 -10.62 -0.09 15.18
N ILE A 86 -9.96 -1.16 15.64
CA ILE A 86 -8.60 -1.07 16.19
C ILE A 86 -7.64 -0.56 15.11
N ARG A 87 -7.66 -1.12 13.90
CA ARG A 87 -6.84 -0.64 12.78
C ARG A 87 -7.07 0.83 12.48
N LYS A 88 -8.33 1.27 12.37
CA LYS A 88 -8.68 2.68 12.11
C LYS A 88 -8.11 3.59 13.20
N SER A 89 -8.26 3.22 14.47
CA SER A 89 -7.73 4.01 15.58
C SER A 89 -6.20 4.15 15.55
N LEU A 90 -5.49 3.08 15.18
CA LEU A 90 -4.03 3.09 15.09
C LEU A 90 -3.53 3.83 13.85
N LEU A 91 -4.19 3.65 12.69
CA LEU A 91 -3.84 4.37 11.46
C LEU A 91 -4.02 5.88 11.61
N ALA A 92 -5.04 6.33 12.37
CA ALA A 92 -5.25 7.74 12.70
C ALA A 92 -4.15 8.39 13.52
N ARG A 93 -3.30 7.60 14.19
CA ARG A 93 -2.12 8.12 14.87
C ARG A 93 -0.98 8.44 13.91
N MET A 94 -0.94 7.78 12.75
CA MET A 94 0.11 7.93 11.75
C MET A 94 -0.27 8.88 10.61
N VAL A 95 -1.52 8.79 10.15
CA VAL A 95 -2.02 9.51 8.98
C VAL A 95 -3.34 10.19 9.35
N PRO A 96 -3.43 11.53 9.31
CA PRO A 96 -4.67 12.24 9.59
C PRO A 96 -5.81 11.82 8.63
N GLN A 97 -7.00 11.54 9.17
CA GLN A 97 -8.16 11.12 8.36
C GLN A 97 -8.64 12.17 7.33
N ASN A 98 -8.32 13.45 7.55
CA ASN A 98 -8.66 14.54 6.63
C ASN A 98 -7.78 14.56 5.38
N GLU A 99 -6.70 13.77 5.33
CA GLU A 99 -5.84 13.62 4.15
C GLU A 99 -6.36 12.56 3.15
N GLY A 100 -7.64 12.19 3.23
CA GLY A 100 -8.42 11.52 2.18
C GLY A 100 -7.71 10.33 1.54
N GLU A 101 -7.22 10.52 0.31
CA GLU A 101 -6.50 9.49 -0.46
C GLU A 101 -5.23 9.01 0.24
N THR A 102 -4.54 9.87 1.00
CA THR A 102 -3.33 9.50 1.77
C THR A 102 -3.64 8.38 2.75
N TRP A 103 -4.79 8.44 3.43
CA TRP A 103 -5.24 7.41 4.36
C TRP A 103 -5.36 6.04 3.68
N CYS A 104 -6.06 6.00 2.55
CA CYS A 104 -6.32 4.78 1.82
C CYS A 104 -5.06 4.24 1.15
N ILE A 105 -4.28 5.10 0.51
CA ILE A 105 -3.00 4.74 -0.10
C ILE A 105 -2.07 4.14 0.95
N SER A 106 -1.92 4.76 2.13
CA SER A 106 -1.12 4.21 3.22
C SER A 106 -1.56 2.81 3.62
N LYS A 107 -2.87 2.60 3.86
CA LYS A 107 -3.42 1.26 4.19
C LYS A 107 -3.13 0.24 3.08
N HIS A 108 -3.34 0.60 1.82
CA HIS A 108 -3.15 -0.30 0.69
C HIS A 108 -1.68 -0.64 0.44
N LEU A 109 -0.76 0.33 0.60
CA LEU A 109 0.67 0.08 0.53
C LEU A 109 1.11 -0.90 1.63
N LEU A 110 0.70 -0.67 2.89
CA LEU A 110 1.00 -1.58 4.00
C LEU A 110 0.45 -3.00 3.74
N ALA A 111 -0.80 -3.12 3.29
CA ALA A 111 -1.41 -4.41 2.96
C ALA A 111 -0.68 -5.15 1.83
N ALA A 112 -0.30 -4.42 0.77
CA ALA A 112 0.43 -4.97 -0.37
C ALA A 112 1.84 -5.43 0.03
N THR A 113 2.57 -4.65 0.87
CA THR A 113 3.86 -5.05 1.44
C THR A 113 3.76 -6.39 2.15
N MET A 114 2.82 -6.53 3.10
CA MET A 114 2.64 -7.78 3.85
C MET A 114 2.32 -8.96 2.93
N ARG A 115 1.46 -8.75 1.92
CA ARG A 115 1.10 -9.80 0.97
C ARG A 115 2.30 -10.25 0.12
N LEU A 116 3.14 -9.32 -0.32
CA LEU A 116 4.37 -9.63 -1.04
C LEU A 116 5.36 -10.38 -0.14
N MET A 117 5.53 -9.96 1.12
CA MET A 117 6.38 -10.69 2.08
C MET A 117 5.94 -12.15 2.24
N GLU A 118 4.64 -12.40 2.38
CA GLU A 118 4.08 -13.75 2.49
C GLU A 118 4.35 -14.60 1.22
N VAL A 119 4.19 -14.02 0.02
CA VAL A 119 4.50 -14.71 -1.24
C VAL A 119 6.00 -15.00 -1.35
N GLY A 120 6.85 -14.04 -1.01
CA GLY A 120 8.30 -14.20 -1.00
C GLY A 120 8.74 -15.32 -0.06
N THR A 121 8.18 -15.38 1.15
CA THR A 121 8.45 -16.45 2.12
C THR A 121 8.06 -17.82 1.59
N LYS A 122 6.90 -17.95 0.92
CA LYS A 122 6.49 -19.22 0.28
C LYS A 122 7.45 -19.66 -0.82
N LEU A 123 7.81 -18.75 -1.72
CA LEU A 123 8.79 -19.03 -2.77
C LEU A 123 10.15 -19.44 -2.18
N TYR A 124 10.56 -18.80 -1.09
CA TYR A 124 11.79 -19.14 -0.40
C TYR A 124 11.74 -20.54 0.21
N SER A 125 10.64 -20.89 0.88
CA SER A 125 10.40 -22.24 1.42
C SER A 125 10.34 -23.33 0.33
N ASP A 126 9.89 -22.98 -0.87
CA ASP A 126 9.87 -23.87 -2.05
C ASP A 126 11.24 -23.99 -2.75
N GLY A 127 12.29 -23.35 -2.22
CA GLY A 127 13.64 -23.36 -2.80
C GLY A 127 13.83 -22.43 -4.00
N LYS A 128 12.81 -21.62 -4.35
CA LYS A 128 12.84 -20.64 -5.46
C LYS A 128 13.47 -19.32 -5.02
N THR A 129 14.71 -19.38 -4.55
CA THR A 129 15.40 -18.26 -3.87
C THR A 129 15.51 -16.98 -4.71
N ASN A 130 15.77 -17.09 -6.02
CA ASN A 130 15.85 -15.93 -6.91
C ASN A 130 14.50 -15.22 -7.10
N GLU A 131 13.41 -15.99 -7.23
CA GLU A 131 12.05 -15.44 -7.34
C GLU A 131 11.63 -14.81 -6.01
N ALA A 132 11.93 -15.48 -4.89
CA ALA A 132 11.68 -14.95 -3.56
C ALA A 132 12.39 -13.60 -3.35
N LYS A 133 13.68 -13.50 -3.72
CA LYS A 133 14.43 -12.25 -3.63
C LYS A 133 13.75 -11.13 -4.43
N LEU A 134 13.34 -11.41 -5.67
CA LEU A 134 12.62 -10.42 -6.48
C LEU A 134 11.36 -9.92 -5.78
N ILE A 135 10.56 -10.82 -5.19
CA ILE A 135 9.34 -10.45 -4.47
C ILE A 135 9.64 -9.66 -3.20
N PHE A 136 10.69 -10.02 -2.45
CA PHE A 136 11.12 -9.24 -1.28
C PHE A 136 11.60 -7.84 -1.66
N ASP A 137 12.34 -7.70 -2.76
CA ASP A 137 12.76 -6.39 -3.29
C ASP A 137 11.51 -5.52 -3.60
N ARG A 138 10.46 -6.10 -4.19
CA ARG A 138 9.17 -5.41 -4.42
C ARG A 138 8.44 -5.06 -3.13
N ALA A 139 8.43 -5.94 -2.14
CA ALA A 139 7.80 -5.67 -0.84
C ALA A 139 8.46 -4.45 -0.17
N TYR A 140 9.80 -4.40 -0.19
CA TYR A 140 10.58 -3.29 0.35
C TYR A 140 10.32 -1.98 -0.41
N GLU A 141 10.20 -2.03 -1.73
CA GLU A 141 9.85 -0.88 -2.55
C GLU A 141 8.47 -0.31 -2.19
N VAL A 142 7.44 -1.16 -2.09
CA VAL A 142 6.09 -0.74 -1.70
C VAL A 142 6.08 -0.16 -0.28
N TYR A 143 6.86 -0.73 0.65
CA TYR A 143 6.99 -0.19 2.00
C TYR A 143 7.70 1.17 2.02
N SER A 144 8.69 1.34 1.13
CA SER A 144 9.38 2.62 0.95
C SER A 144 8.44 3.71 0.43
N LEU A 145 7.48 3.38 -0.45
CA LEU A 145 6.43 4.31 -0.88
C LEU A 145 5.55 4.75 0.30
N PHE A 146 5.23 3.84 1.23
CA PHE A 146 4.49 4.19 2.44
C PHE A 146 5.24 5.23 3.27
N TRP A 147 6.53 5.03 3.49
CA TRP A 147 7.36 6.01 4.22
C TRP A 147 7.50 7.32 3.49
N ALA A 148 7.70 7.31 2.17
CA ALA A 148 7.77 8.54 1.38
C ALA A 148 6.48 9.35 1.51
N LEU A 149 5.33 8.68 1.54
CA LEU A 149 4.03 9.31 1.78
C LEU A 149 3.90 9.83 3.23
N ARG A 150 4.19 8.99 4.23
CA ARG A 150 4.11 9.32 5.66
C ARG A 150 5.00 10.50 6.05
N LEU A 151 6.15 10.61 5.40
CA LEU A 151 7.15 11.67 5.62
C LEU A 151 6.91 12.90 4.73
N LYS A 152 5.83 12.90 3.92
CA LYS A 152 5.44 13.98 3.00
C LYS A 152 6.56 14.34 2.00
N LEU A 153 7.31 13.34 1.55
CA LEU A 153 8.32 13.46 0.50
C LEU A 153 7.70 13.45 -0.90
N ILE A 154 6.52 12.87 -1.02
CA ILE A 154 5.68 12.96 -2.20
C ILE A 154 4.56 13.95 -1.87
N ASP A 155 4.48 15.04 -2.63
CA ASP A 155 3.40 16.00 -2.47
C ASP A 155 2.12 15.44 -3.10
N LEU A 156 1.22 14.95 -2.26
CA LEU A 156 -0.15 14.58 -2.65
C LEU A 156 -1.16 15.68 -2.31
N SER A 157 -0.74 16.91 -1.98
CA SER A 157 -1.67 18.00 -1.63
C SER A 157 -2.63 18.39 -2.77
N GLY A 158 -2.29 18.04 -4.01
CA GLY A 158 -3.19 18.14 -5.17
C GLY A 158 -4.21 16.99 -5.29
N VAL A 159 -4.00 15.88 -4.56
CA VAL A 159 -4.92 14.74 -4.47
C VAL A 159 -5.84 14.96 -3.26
N THR A 160 -6.65 16.01 -3.35
CA THR A 160 -7.66 16.29 -2.33
C THR A 160 -8.80 15.28 -2.45
N LYS A 161 -9.39 14.93 -1.30
CA LYS A 161 -10.71 14.29 -1.27
C LYS A 161 -11.62 15.13 -2.14
N VAL A 162 -12.12 14.53 -3.22
CA VAL A 162 -13.18 15.17 -3.99
C VAL A 162 -14.32 15.42 -3.00
N GLY A 163 -14.74 16.68 -2.82
CA GLY A 163 -15.77 17.02 -1.85
C GLY A 163 -17.02 16.17 -2.06
N ALA A 164 -17.83 15.91 -1.03
CA ALA A 164 -19.02 15.04 -1.13
C ALA A 164 -20.02 15.44 -2.25
N GLN A 165 -19.90 16.67 -2.78
CA GLN A 165 -20.68 17.19 -3.91
C GLN A 165 -19.86 17.48 -5.19
N GLN A 166 -18.57 17.14 -5.23
CA GLN A 166 -17.68 17.27 -6.39
C GLN A 166 -17.37 15.86 -6.95
N LEU A 167 -16.96 15.77 -8.22
CA LEU A 167 -16.64 14.52 -8.92
C LEU A 167 -15.13 14.36 -9.18
N ASN A 168 -14.40 15.47 -9.28
CA ASN A 168 -12.94 15.53 -9.32
C ASN A 168 -12.43 16.94 -8.92
N VAL A 169 -11.11 17.14 -8.93
CA VAL A 169 -10.46 18.43 -8.59
C VAL A 169 -10.77 19.58 -9.59
N HIS A 170 -11.43 19.30 -10.71
CA HIS A 170 -11.85 20.28 -11.72
C HIS A 170 -13.34 20.66 -11.61
N ASP A 171 -14.08 20.12 -10.65
CA ASP A 171 -15.51 20.41 -10.48
C ASP A 171 -15.76 21.77 -9.80
N ALA A 172 -15.79 22.81 -10.64
CA ALA A 172 -16.29 24.13 -10.27
C ALA A 172 -17.82 24.16 -10.37
N GLY A 173 -18.52 23.62 -9.35
CA GLY A 173 -19.91 23.91 -8.98
C GLY A 173 -21.00 24.03 -10.08
N LYS A 174 -21.94 23.09 -10.07
CA LYS A 174 -23.23 23.08 -10.81
C LYS A 174 -23.12 23.10 -12.34
N SER A 175 -22.52 22.06 -12.92
CA SER A 175 -22.73 21.72 -14.32
C SER A 175 -23.88 20.72 -14.48
N VAL A 176 -24.82 20.99 -15.37
CA VAL A 176 -25.94 20.10 -15.77
C VAL A 176 -25.44 19.04 -16.78
N THR A 177 -24.17 18.64 -16.68
CA THR A 177 -23.56 17.68 -17.60
C THR A 177 -23.91 16.24 -17.20
N PRO A 178 -24.31 15.38 -18.16
CA PRO A 178 -24.40 13.95 -17.92
C PRO A 178 -23.08 13.42 -17.37
N TRP A 179 -23.13 12.58 -16.35
CA TRP A 179 -21.93 12.03 -15.72
C TRP A 179 -21.08 11.26 -16.73
N THR A 180 -19.78 11.50 -16.71
CA THR A 180 -18.80 10.70 -17.44
C THR A 180 -18.61 9.34 -16.76
N LYS A 181 -17.99 8.39 -17.47
CA LYS A 181 -17.64 7.08 -16.87
C LYS A 181 -16.67 7.26 -15.70
N GLU A 182 -15.77 8.25 -15.77
CA GLU A 182 -14.88 8.64 -14.69
C GLU A 182 -15.66 9.16 -13.48
N ASP A 183 -16.67 10.01 -13.69
CA ASP A 183 -17.52 10.55 -12.60
C ASP A 183 -18.30 9.46 -11.86
N ILE A 184 -18.81 8.47 -12.62
CA ILE A 184 -19.51 7.31 -12.06
C ILE A 184 -18.54 6.46 -11.22
N VAL A 185 -17.32 6.21 -11.73
CA VAL A 185 -16.30 5.43 -11.02
C VAL A 185 -15.83 6.13 -9.75
N SER A 186 -15.51 7.43 -9.81
CA SER A 186 -15.08 8.20 -8.62
C SER A 186 -16.13 8.15 -7.50
N LYS A 187 -17.42 8.15 -7.84
CA LYS A 187 -18.50 8.08 -6.86
C LYS A 187 -18.76 6.66 -6.33
N LEU A 188 -18.45 5.63 -7.12
CA LEU A 188 -18.57 4.23 -6.70
C LEU A 188 -17.36 3.76 -5.87
N VAL A 189 -16.20 4.41 -6.01
CA VAL A 189 -14.93 4.00 -5.40
C VAL A 189 -14.49 5.02 -4.33
N ASP A 190 -15.39 5.39 -3.42
CA ASP A 190 -15.02 6.16 -2.21
C ASP A 190 -14.55 5.22 -1.09
N CYS A 191 -13.37 4.61 -1.29
CA CYS A 191 -12.76 3.74 -0.28
C CYS A 191 -12.28 4.51 0.97
N CYS A 192 -12.31 5.85 0.91
CA CYS A 192 -11.89 6.80 1.92
C CYS A 192 -12.96 7.13 2.96
N ASN A 193 -14.15 6.56 2.82
CA ASN A 193 -15.26 6.67 3.76
C ASN A 193 -15.47 5.33 4.49
N GLU A 194 -14.51 4.96 5.36
CA GLU A 194 -14.52 3.72 6.15
C GLU A 194 -14.71 3.89 7.65
#